data_AF-A0A1K2F6F9-F1
#
_entry.id   AF-A0A1K2F6F9-F1
#
_cell.length_a   1.000
_cell.length_b   1.000
_cell.length_c   1.000
_cell.angle_alpha   90.00
_cell.angle_beta   90.00
_cell.angle_gamma   90.00
#
_symmetry.space_group_name_H-M   'P 1'
#
loop_
_entity.id
_entity.type
_entity.pdbx_description
1 polymer ?
#
loop_
_entity_poly.entity_id
_entity_poly.type
_entity_poly.pdbx_seq_one_letter_code
_entity_poly.pdbx_strand_id
1 'polypeptide(L)' 'MSTRPGATLTVEAPVPVRGGDRITLLGHDRPLNWRVRGSSLVIDVPVAARSTGRHAWVFRIAWSG' A
#
# COMPACT_ATOMS: atom_id res chain seq x y z
N MET A 1 24.32 4.44 -1.68
CA MET A 1 23.12 5.26 -1.86
C MET A 1 21.90 4.38 -1.61
N SER A 2 20.90 4.81 -0.82
CA SER A 2 19.67 4.04 -0.62
C SER A 2 18.68 4.39 -1.72
N THR A 3 18.32 3.41 -2.54
CA THR A 3 17.30 3.57 -3.59
C THR A 3 15.93 3.54 -2.94
N ARG A 4 15.08 4.54 -3.22
CA ARG A 4 13.69 4.51 -2.74
C ARG A 4 12.95 3.34 -3.38
N PRO A 5 12.02 2.69 -2.67
CA PRO A 5 11.23 1.63 -3.29
C PRO A 5 10.38 2.16 -4.46
N GLY A 6 9.98 1.23 -5.33
CA GLY A 6 9.25 1.52 -6.56
C GLY A 6 7.86 2.15 -6.32
N ALA A 7 7.18 2.49 -7.42
CA ALA A 7 5.84 3.09 -7.39
C ALA A 7 4.71 2.08 -7.10
N THR A 8 5.04 0.81 -6.92
CA THR A 8 4.07 -0.26 -6.67
C THR A 8 4.59 -1.18 -5.59
N LEU A 9 3.73 -1.55 -4.64
CA LEU A 9 3.96 -2.66 -3.71
C LEU A 9 3.09 -3.84 -4.16
N THR A 10 3.71 -5.01 -4.33
CA THR A 10 3.00 -6.26 -4.57
C THR A 10 3.24 -7.20 -3.39
N VAL A 11 2.17 -7.74 -2.83
CA VAL A 11 2.22 -8.82 -1.84
C VAL A 11 1.71 -10.09 -2.52
N GLU A 12 2.60 -11.04 -2.76
CA GLU A 12 2.30 -12.31 -3.45
C GLU A 12 1.80 -13.39 -2.46
N ALA A 13 0.81 -13.02 -1.66
CA ALA A 13 0.18 -13.89 -0.69
C ALA A 13 -1.27 -13.45 -0.45
N PRO A 14 -2.15 -14.35 0.00
CA PRO A 14 -3.51 -13.98 0.35
C PRO A 14 -3.52 -12.90 1.44
N VAL A 15 -4.02 -11.71 1.11
CA VAL A 15 -4.33 -10.65 2.06
C VAL A 15 -5.85 -10.49 2.09
N PRO A 16 -6.52 -10.59 3.25
CA PRO A 16 -7.99 -10.52 3.33
C PRO A 16 -8.49 -9.07 3.21
N VAL A 17 -8.35 -8.50 2.01
CA VAL A 17 -8.96 -7.21 1.64
C VAL A 17 -10.24 -7.42 0.84
N ARG A 18 -11.24 -6.56 1.07
CA ARG A 18 -12.55 -6.60 0.40
C ARG A 18 -12.89 -5.24 -0.22
N GLY A 19 -13.83 -5.25 -1.15
CA GLY A 19 -14.39 -4.00 -1.68
C GLY A 19 -14.96 -3.15 -0.55
N GLY A 20 -14.49 -1.90 -0.43
CA GLY A 20 -14.83 -0.99 0.67
C GLY A 20 -13.69 -0.75 1.66
N ASP A 21 -12.70 -1.65 1.72
CA ASP A 21 -11.54 -1.49 2.60
C ASP A 21 -10.61 -0.37 2.13
N ARG A 22 -9.97 0.28 3.11
CA ARG A 22 -9.05 1.38 2.87
C ARG A 22 -7.64 1.00 3.25
N ILE A 23 -6.70 1.22 2.33
CA ILE A 23 -5.27 1.03 2.57
C ILE A 23 -4.62 2.41 2.68
N THR A 24 -3.87 2.67 3.75
CA THR A 24 -3.10 3.92 3.94
C THR A 24 -1.65 3.59 4.25
N LEU A 25 -0.70 4.34 3.69
CA LEU A 25 0.69 4.33 4.16
C LEU A 25 0.80 5.19 5.41
N LEU A 26 1.45 4.71 6.48
CA LEU A 26 1.67 5.53 7.67
C LEU A 26 2.46 6.80 7.33
N GLY A 27 2.00 7.94 7.84
CA GLY A 27 2.50 9.26 7.47
C GLY A 27 1.90 9.85 6.18
N HIS A 28 1.06 9.10 5.47
CA HIS A 28 0.24 9.59 4.35
C HIS A 28 -1.23 9.63 4.79
N ASP A 29 -1.86 10.79 4.59
CA ASP A 29 -3.21 11.11 5.06
C ASP A 29 -4.34 10.60 4.15
N ARG A 30 -4.01 10.13 2.95
CA ARG A 30 -4.99 9.68 1.95
C ARG A 30 -4.95 8.17 1.73
N PRO A 31 -6.10 7.55 1.43
CA PRO A 31 -6.14 6.16 1.00
C PRO A 31 -5.41 5.99 -0.33
N LEU A 32 -4.75 4.85 -0.48
CA LEU A 32 -4.05 4.43 -1.68
C LEU A 32 -4.97 3.63 -2.59
N ASN A 33 -4.74 3.73 -3.89
CA ASN A 33 -5.37 2.85 -4.86
C ASN A 33 -4.78 1.45 -4.73
N TRP A 34 -5.63 0.44 -4.78
CA TRP A 34 -5.23 -0.95 -4.70
C TRP A 34 -6.14 -1.83 -5.53
N ARG A 35 -5.62 -3.02 -5.87
CA ARG A 35 -6.33 -4.04 -6.65
C ARG A 35 -5.82 -5.42 -6.28
N VAL A 36 -6.67 -6.43 -6.41
CA VAL A 36 -6.26 -7.84 -6.31
C VAL A 36 -6.04 -8.37 -7.73
N ARG A 37 -4.91 -9.04 -7.96
CA ARG A 37 -4.60 -9.73 -9.23
C ARG A 37 -4.23 -11.18 -8.90
N GLY A 38 -5.14 -12.11 -9.15
CA GLY A 38 -4.98 -13.49 -8.68
C GLY A 38 -5.01 -13.54 -7.16
N SER A 39 -3.99 -14.12 -6.53
CA SER A 39 -3.80 -14.11 -5.07
C SER A 39 -3.00 -12.91 -4.55
N SER A 40 -2.55 -12.02 -5.43
CA SER A 40 -1.67 -10.91 -5.04
C SER A 40 -2.43 -9.62 -4.78
N LEU A 41 -2.09 -8.93 -3.70
CA LEU A 41 -2.48 -7.55 -3.45
C LEU A 41 -1.47 -6.61 -4.12
N VAL A 42 -1.96 -5.68 -4.93
CA VAL A 42 -1.16 -4.66 -5.61
C VAL A 42 -1.62 -3.28 -5.13
N ILE A 43 -0.68 -2.47 -4.64
CA ILE A 43 -0.93 -1.12 -4.11
C ILE A 43 -0.10 -0.12 -4.92
N ASP A 44 -0.74 0.93 -5.41
CA ASP A 44 -0.06 2.04 -6.06
C ASP A 44 0.48 3.02 -4.99
N VAL A 45 1.77 3.37 -5.10
CA VAL A 45 2.47 4.22 -4.13
C VAL A 45 2.94 5.51 -4.82
N PRO A 46 2.10 6.57 -4.85
CA PRO A 46 2.43 7.82 -5.53
C PRO A 46 3.64 8.50 -4.89
N VAL A 47 4.28 9.43 -5.61
CA VAL A 47 5.48 10.15 -5.13
C VAL A 47 5.27 10.74 -3.73
N ALA A 48 4.11 11.37 -3.49
CA ALA A 48 3.77 11.98 -2.21
C ALA A 48 3.73 10.97 -1.05
N ALA A 49 3.29 9.74 -1.29
CA ALA A 49 3.33 8.67 -0.30
C ALA A 49 4.78 8.15 -0.12
N ARG A 50 5.53 7.96 -1.21
CA ARG A 50 6.93 7.49 -1.12
C ARG A 50 7.86 8.42 -0.34
N SER A 51 7.52 9.71 -0.25
CA SER A 51 8.28 10.68 0.54
C SER A 51 8.02 10.62 2.05
N THR A 52 7.00 9.90 2.54
CA THR A 52 6.66 9.88 3.98
C THR A 52 7.55 8.95 4.80
N GLY A 53 8.17 7.93 4.19
CA GLY A 53 9.03 6.96 4.87
C GLY A 53 10.41 6.83 4.25
N ARG A 54 11.46 6.94 5.07
CA ARG A 54 12.87 6.87 4.64
C ARG A 54 13.48 5.46 4.70
N HIS A 55 13.13 4.70 5.73
CA HIS A 55 13.76 3.40 6.02
C HIS A 55 12.78 2.23 5.96
N ALA A 56 11.50 2.49 6.24
CA ALA A 56 10.45 1.50 6.24
C ALA A 56 9.14 2.15 5.80
N TRP A 57 8.29 1.34 5.19
CA TRP A 57 6.90 1.67 4.87
C TRP A 57 6.00 0.69 5.61
N VAL A 58 4.94 1.23 6.21
CA VAL A 58 3.93 0.44 6.92
C VAL A 58 2.57 0.76 6.33
N PHE A 59 1.90 -0.26 5.82
CA PHE A 59 0.59 -0.14 5.22
C PHE A 59 -0.47 -0.59 6.22
N ARG A 60 -1.39 0.29 6.56
CA ARG A 60 -2.55 -0.01 7.40
C ARG A 60 -3.74 -0.34 6.50
N ILE A 61 -4.43 -1.42 6.81
CA ILE A 61 -5.70 -1.81 6.19
C ILE A 61 -6.80 -1.56 7.22
N ALA A 62 -7.76 -0.70 6.88
CA ALA A 62 -8.97 -0.49 7.66
C ALA A 62 -10.10 -1.30 7.00
N TRP A 63 -10.55 -2.34 7.71
CA TRP A 63 -11.65 -3.21 7.27
C TRP A 63 -12.99 -2.54 7.45
N SER A 64 -13.84 -2.67 6.42
CA SER A 64 -15.17 -2.04 6.37
C SER A 64 -16.29 -2.82 7.07
N GLY A 65 -16.01 -4.05 7.55
CA GLY A 65 -16.99 -4.93 8.22
C GLY A 65 -17.71 -5.84 7.24
#